data_AF-A0A067SS45-F1
#
_entry.id   AF-A0A067SS45-F1
#
_cell.length_a   1.000
_cell.length_b   1.000
_cell.length_c   1.000
_cell.angle_alpha   90.00
_cell.angle_beta   90.00
_cell.angle_gamma   90.00
#
_symmetry.space_group_name_H-M   'P 1'
#
loop_
_entity.id
_entity.type
_entity.pdbx_description
1 polymer ?
#
loop_
_entity_poly.entity_id
_entity_poly.type
_entity_poly.pdbx_seq_one_letter_code
_entity_poly.pdbx_strand_id
1 'polypeptide(L)'
;MEGAKRHKRKKTGQSKLKPVPPKTYHGQENYKQFHQFLTDGLAYVTDGQVPREKQVYVLSRYLDGKARDFYVQEVAVNPGFQV
;
A
#
# COMPACT_ATOMS: atom_id res chain seq x y z
N MET A 1 -16.81 33.95 10.39
CA MET A 1 -15.81 32.85 10.35
C MET A 1 -16.52 31.64 9.78
N GLU A 2 -16.39 31.39 8.49
CA GLU A 2 -17.12 30.33 7.79
C GLU A 2 -16.38 29.00 7.99
N GLY A 3 -17.03 28.06 8.69
CA GLY A 3 -16.49 26.73 8.96
C GLY A 3 -16.44 25.90 7.68
N ALA A 4 -15.24 25.63 7.17
CA ALA A 4 -15.05 24.79 6.00
C ALA A 4 -15.62 23.38 6.26
N LYS A 5 -16.71 23.05 5.55
CA LYS A 5 -17.33 21.72 5.57
C LYS A 5 -16.35 20.70 4.98
N ARG A 6 -15.67 19.96 5.86
CA ARG A 6 -14.89 18.76 5.52
C ARG A 6 -15.76 17.82 4.68
N HIS A 7 -15.43 17.66 3.41
CA HIS A 7 -16.10 16.72 2.53
C HIS A 7 -15.81 15.31 3.02
N LYS A 8 -16.80 14.64 3.63
CA LYS A 8 -16.71 13.21 3.95
C LYS A 8 -16.56 12.46 2.62
N ARG A 9 -15.36 11.93 2.37
CA ARG A 9 -15.06 11.05 1.25
C ARG A 9 -16.08 9.89 1.30
N LYS A 10 -16.95 9.79 0.29
CA LYS A 10 -17.90 8.67 0.16
C LYS A 10 -17.10 7.37 0.18
N LYS A 11 -17.43 6.44 1.08
CA LYS A 11 -16.97 5.05 0.98
C LYS A 11 -17.51 4.52 -0.34
N THR A 12 -16.65 4.35 -1.33
CA THR A 12 -16.98 3.63 -2.56
C THR A 12 -17.48 2.24 -2.15
N GLY A 13 -18.61 1.83 -2.73
CA GLY A 13 -19.28 0.59 -2.38
C GLY A 13 -18.35 -0.62 -2.49
N GLN A 14 -18.58 -1.61 -1.63
CA GLN A 14 -17.76 -2.82 -1.56
C GLN A 14 -17.72 -3.52 -2.93
N SER A 15 -16.51 -3.72 -3.47
CA SER A 15 -16.33 -4.74 -4.49
C SER A 15 -16.60 -6.10 -3.83
N LYS A 16 -17.50 -6.89 -4.41
CA LYS A 16 -17.83 -8.25 -3.90
C LYS A 16 -16.73 -9.27 -4.22
N LEU A 17 -15.77 -8.89 -5.07
CA LEU A 17 -14.66 -9.74 -5.46
C LEU A 17 -13.57 -9.72 -4.40
N LYS A 18 -12.96 -10.88 -4.15
CA LYS A 18 -11.80 -10.97 -3.27
C LYS A 18 -10.64 -10.20 -3.91
N PRO A 19 -9.92 -9.37 -3.15
CA PRO A 19 -8.74 -8.68 -3.66
C PRO A 19 -7.70 -9.66 -4.17
N VAL A 20 -7.11 -9.36 -5.33
CA VAL A 20 -6.04 -10.18 -5.92
C VAL A 20 -4.70 -9.72 -5.34
N PRO A 21 -3.91 -10.60 -4.71
CA PRO A 21 -2.62 -10.23 -4.13
C PRO A 21 -1.61 -9.85 -5.22
N PRO A 22 -0.73 -8.87 -4.97
CA PRO A 22 0.33 -8.52 -5.92
C PRO A 22 1.37 -9.64 -6.02
N LYS A 23 2.11 -9.65 -7.13
CA LYS A 23 3.31 -10.49 -7.26
C LYS A 23 4.40 -10.02 -6.31
N THR A 24 5.21 -10.96 -5.82
CA THR A 24 6.36 -10.62 -4.98
C THR A 24 7.36 -9.76 -5.74
N TYR A 25 7.81 -8.66 -5.12
CA TYR A 25 8.84 -7.79 -5.68
C TYR A 25 10.15 -7.96 -4.91
N HIS A 26 11.23 -8.28 -5.61
CA HIS A 26 12.53 -8.58 -5.01
C HIS A 26 13.49 -7.37 -4.97
N GLY A 27 13.08 -6.22 -5.51
CA GLY A 27 13.93 -5.02 -5.58
C GLY A 27 14.84 -4.97 -6.82
N GLN A 28 14.42 -5.56 -7.94
CA GLN A 28 15.15 -5.46 -9.21
C GLN A 28 15.09 -4.03 -9.78
N GLU A 29 16.15 -3.56 -10.43
CA GLU A 29 16.22 -2.25 -11.12
C GLU A 29 15.42 -2.24 -12.44
N ASN A 30 14.20 -2.77 -12.40
CA ASN A 30 13.30 -2.86 -13.53
C ASN A 30 12.03 -2.06 -13.21
N TYR A 31 11.93 -0.87 -13.82
CA TYR A 31 10.82 0.04 -13.63
C TYR A 31 9.45 -0.59 -13.88
N LYS A 32 9.33 -1.51 -14.85
CA LYS A 32 8.06 -2.15 -15.17
C LYS A 32 7.59 -3.06 -14.03
N GLN A 33 8.49 -3.83 -13.44
CA GLN A 33 8.16 -4.72 -12.31
C GLN A 33 7.80 -3.91 -11.07
N PHE A 34 8.52 -2.82 -10.80
CA PHE A 34 8.21 -1.91 -9.72
C PHE A 34 6.83 -1.25 -9.91
N HIS A 35 6.54 -0.73 -11.10
CA HIS A 35 5.26 -0.09 -11.38
C HIS A 35 4.08 -1.08 -11.32
N GLN A 36 4.29 -2.31 -11.79
CA GLN A 36 3.31 -3.39 -11.64
C GLN A 36 3.02 -3.66 -10.16
N PHE A 37 4.05 -3.83 -9.34
CA PHE A 37 3.89 -4.05 -7.90
C PHE A 37 3.10 -2.91 -7.22
N LEU A 38 3.41 -1.65 -7.56
CA LEU A 38 2.69 -0.50 -7.01
C LEU A 38 1.20 -0.50 -7.39
N THR A 39 0.90 -0.75 -8.66
CA THR A 39 -0.48 -0.75 -9.17
C THR A 39 -1.28 -1.89 -8.55
N ASP A 40 -0.75 -3.11 -8.61
CA ASP A 40 -1.41 -4.31 -8.09
C ASP A 40 -1.53 -4.24 -6.56
N GLY A 41 -0.49 -3.73 -5.87
CA GLY A 41 -0.49 -3.55 -4.43
C GLY A 41 -1.50 -2.51 -3.97
N LEU A 42 -1.60 -1.37 -4.67
CA LEU A 42 -2.58 -0.33 -4.35
C LEU A 42 -4.02 -0.84 -4.55
N ALA A 43 -4.28 -1.56 -5.64
CA ALA A 43 -5.56 -2.21 -5.86
C ALA A 43 -5.88 -3.20 -4.73
N TYR A 44 -4.92 -4.07 -4.37
CA TYR A 44 -5.09 -5.06 -3.30
C TYR A 44 -5.49 -4.44 -1.95
N VAL A 45 -4.81 -3.37 -1.51
CA VAL A 45 -5.12 -2.72 -0.23
C VAL A 45 -6.39 -1.88 -0.28
N THR A 46 -6.72 -1.32 -1.46
CA THR A 46 -7.93 -0.51 -1.66
C THR A 46 -9.17 -1.40 -1.68
N ASP A 47 -9.15 -2.45 -2.50
CA ASP A 47 -10.25 -3.40 -2.63
C ASP A 47 -10.41 -4.21 -1.34
N GLY A 48 -9.29 -4.50 -0.65
CA GLY A 48 -9.28 -5.14 0.66
C GLY A 48 -9.64 -4.23 1.83
N GLN A 49 -9.90 -2.95 1.58
CA GLN A 49 -10.25 -1.94 2.59
C GLN A 49 -9.26 -1.89 3.77
N VAL A 50 -7.98 -2.09 3.48
CA VAL A 50 -6.92 -2.06 4.50
C VAL A 50 -6.79 -0.62 5.02
N PRO A 51 -6.85 -0.40 6.35
CA PRO A 51 -6.65 0.92 6.94
C PRO A 51 -5.32 1.53 6.48
N ARG A 52 -5.30 2.83 6.16
CA ARG A 52 -4.13 3.54 5.59
C ARG A 52 -2.84 3.26 6.36
N GLU A 53 -2.92 3.28 7.69
CA GLU A 53 -1.84 3.03 8.65
C GLU A 53 -1.22 1.63 8.50
N LYS A 54 -2.00 0.65 8.01
CA LYS A 54 -1.59 -0.75 7.86
C LYS A 54 -1.22 -1.12 6.42
N GLN A 55 -1.49 -0.25 5.44
CA GLN A 55 -1.30 -0.57 4.01
C GLN A 55 0.16 -0.92 3.71
N VAL A 56 1.09 -0.09 4.19
CA VAL A 56 2.53 -0.31 3.99
C VAL A 56 2.98 -1.63 4.63
N TYR A 57 2.54 -1.92 5.85
CA TYR A 57 2.83 -3.18 6.52
C TYR A 57 2.27 -4.39 5.77
N VAL A 58 1.04 -4.31 5.26
CA VAL A 58 0.43 -5.37 4.46
C VAL A 58 1.21 -5.61 3.16
N LEU A 59 1.59 -4.54 2.45
CA LEU A 59 2.38 -4.64 1.22
C LEU A 59 3.79 -5.19 1.47
N SER A 60 4.36 -4.93 2.65
CA SER A 60 5.70 -5.43 3.01
C SER A 60 5.82 -6.95 3.03
N ARG A 61 4.70 -7.68 3.11
CA ARG A 61 4.64 -9.15 3.06
C ARG A 61 4.90 -9.71 1.66
N TYR A 62 4.73 -8.86 0.65
CA TYR A 62 4.97 -9.17 -0.76
C TYR A 62 6.29 -8.55 -1.26
N LEU A 63 7.11 -8.05 -0.34
CA LEU A 63 8.48 -7.65 -0.62
C LEU A 63 9.40 -8.78 -0.19
N ASP A 64 10.43 -9.01 -1.01
CA ASP A 64 11.49 -9.97 -0.71
C ASP A 64 12.84 -9.39 -1.18
N GLY A 65 13.94 -10.06 -0.84
CA GLY A 65 15.30 -9.64 -1.19
C GLY A 65 15.58 -8.17 -0.84
N LYS A 66 16.19 -7.43 -1.79
CA LYS A 66 16.60 -6.04 -1.58
C LYS A 66 15.43 -5.12 -1.19
N ALA A 67 14.23 -5.37 -1.72
CA ALA A 67 13.06 -4.56 -1.37
C ALA A 67 12.61 -4.80 0.07
N ARG A 68 12.74 -6.04 0.56
CA ARG A 68 12.44 -6.37 1.96
C ARG A 68 13.48 -5.77 2.90
N ASP A 69 14.75 -5.83 2.53
CA ASP A 69 15.85 -5.24 3.31
C ASP A 69 15.64 -3.73 3.47
N PHE A 70 15.34 -3.03 2.37
CA PHE A 70 14.99 -1.60 2.40
C PHE A 70 13.81 -1.31 3.33
N TYR A 71 12.73 -2.10 3.25
CA TYR A 71 11.59 -1.92 4.14
C TYR A 71 11.98 -2.07 5.62
N VAL A 72 12.77 -3.10 5.95
CA VAL A 72 13.20 -3.33 7.33
C VAL A 72 14.10 -2.20 7.83
N GLN A 73 15.06 -1.76 7.02
CA GLN A 73 16.06 -0.76 7.41
C GLN A 73 15.47 0.65 7.52
N GLU A 74 14.68 1.08 6.55
CA GLU A 74 14.26 2.48 6.42
C GLU A 74 12.85 2.73 6.94
N VAL A 75 11.95 1.76 6.75
CA VAL A 75 10.50 1.96 6.95
C VAL A 75 10.01 1.36 8.27
N ALA A 76 10.44 0.14 8.61
CA ALA A 76 10.02 -0.53 9.84
C ALA A 76 10.66 0.10 11.09
N VAL A 77 11.88 0.62 10.97
CA VAL A 77 12.60 1.32 12.05
C VAL A 77 11.99 2.69 12.36
N ASN A 78 11.29 3.31 11.40
CA ASN A 78 10.65 4.62 11.54
C ASN A 78 9.12 4.55 11.35
N PRO A 79 8.36 4.05 12.35
CA PRO A 79 6.90 3.94 12.26
C PRO A 79 6.17 5.30 12.23
N GLY A 80 6.88 6.42 12.36
CA GLY A 80 6.33 7.78 12.43
C GLY A 80 5.89 8.41 11.11
N PHE A 81 6.05 7.76 9.96
CA PHE A 81 5.63 8.30 8.65
C PHE A 81 4.13 8.11 8.35
N GLN A 82 3.30 8.26 9.37
CA GLN A 82 1.83 8.31 9.26
C GLN A 82 1.38 9.77 9.45
N VAL A 83 1.38 10.53 8.36
CA VAL A 83 0.71 11.85 8.24
C VAL A 83 -0.39 11.80 7.20
#